data_AF-A0A5D3FA75-F1
#
_entry.id   AF-A0A5D3FA75-F1
#
_cell.length_a   1.000
_cell.length_b   1.000
_cell.length_c   1.000
_cell.angle_alpha   90.00
_cell.angle_beta   90.00
_cell.angle_gamma   90.00
#
_symmetry.space_group_name_H-M   'P 1'
#
loop_
_entity.id
_entity.type
_entity.pdbx_description
1 polymer ?
#
loop_
_entity_poly.entity_id
_entity_poly.type
_entity_poly.pdbx_seq_one_letter_code
_entity_poly.pdbx_strand_id
1 'polypeptide(L)'
;MDTSDLIALAALVVAAAGFGVSVWAIVYSRRSAAASRDSADEARRLREIESDRRTDEKQRRHEELAPELPPEIEAVVGGAWQLGMGALYGTIRVRRSYRVRAYGRAGESLTPLSLPSIVPAGEPLQFVIEPWTSALRTGGEPSIKEILFKFWPPVEGVDHGEVWSCGCGRPGGETMEGPAHWERRVRVILDTED
;
A
#
# COMPACT_ATOMS: atom_id res chain seq x y z
N MET A 1 33.06 -31.37 78.13
CA MET A 1 32.53 -30.64 76.97
C MET A 1 31.65 -29.56 77.56
N ASP A 2 32.13 -28.33 77.53
CA ASP A 2 31.50 -27.24 78.25
C ASP A 2 30.31 -26.71 77.45
N THR A 3 29.32 -26.15 78.13
CA THR A 3 28.10 -25.62 77.51
C THR A 3 28.41 -24.57 76.43
N SER A 4 29.54 -23.87 76.57
CA SER A 4 30.10 -22.93 75.58
C SER A 4 30.46 -23.60 74.25
N ASP A 5 31.02 -24.82 74.27
CA ASP A 5 31.43 -25.54 73.06
C ASP A 5 30.21 -26.00 72.25
N LEU A 6 29.14 -26.41 72.94
CA LEU A 6 27.87 -26.78 72.33
C LEU A 6 27.20 -25.58 71.63
N ILE A 7 27.24 -24.40 72.26
CA ILE A 7 26.69 -23.17 71.69
C ILE A 7 27.51 -22.73 70.47
N ALA A 8 28.83 -22.81 70.55
CA ALA A 8 29.72 -22.47 69.42
C ALA A 8 29.51 -23.40 68.22
N LEU A 9 29.37 -24.71 68.46
CA LEU A 9 29.07 -25.70 67.42
C LEU A 9 27.71 -25.43 66.75
N ALA A 10 26.67 -25.15 67.55
CA ALA A 10 25.35 -24.82 67.03
C ALA A 10 25.36 -23.55 66.16
N ALA A 11 26.07 -22.51 66.60
CA ALA A 11 26.23 -21.28 65.82
C ALA A 11 26.95 -21.52 64.48
N LEU A 12 27.99 -22.37 64.47
CA LEU A 12 28.70 -22.77 63.25
C LEU A 12 27.79 -23.48 62.26
N VAL A 13 26.96 -24.43 62.73
CA VAL A 13 26.02 -25.18 61.88
C VAL A 13 24.98 -24.25 61.26
N VAL A 14 24.42 -23.32 62.05
CA VAL A 14 23.46 -22.32 61.55
C VAL A 14 24.10 -21.39 60.53
N ALA A 15 25.34 -20.93 60.78
CA ALA A 15 26.08 -20.09 59.83
C ALA A 15 26.37 -20.83 58.51
N ALA A 16 26.78 -22.11 58.58
CA ALA A 16 27.04 -22.94 57.41
C ALA A 16 25.76 -23.20 56.59
N ALA A 17 24.63 -23.46 57.26
CA ALA A 17 23.33 -23.62 56.62
C ALA A 17 22.87 -22.32 55.94
N GLY A 18 23.02 -21.17 56.61
CA GLY A 18 22.70 -19.86 56.04
C GLY A 18 23.55 -19.51 54.81
N PHE A 19 24.85 -19.84 54.84
CA PHE A 19 25.74 -19.69 53.69
C PHE A 19 25.33 -20.60 52.53
N GLY A 20 24.99 -21.86 52.80
CA GLY A 20 24.50 -22.81 51.79
C GLY A 20 23.25 -22.33 51.06
N VAL A 21 22.25 -21.82 51.81
CA VAL A 21 21.02 -21.25 51.22
C VAL A 21 21.34 -20.02 50.37
N SER A 22 22.23 -19.14 50.84
CA SER A 22 22.62 -17.92 50.12
C SER A 22 23.32 -18.24 48.79
N VAL A 23 24.25 -19.19 48.78
CA VAL A 23 24.93 -19.64 47.56
C VAL A 23 23.94 -20.28 46.59
N TRP A 24 23.02 -21.12 47.07
CA TRP A 24 22.00 -21.73 46.22
C TRP A 24 21.06 -20.69 45.60
N ALA A 25 20.64 -19.69 46.37
CA ALA A 25 19.83 -18.58 45.88
C ALA A 25 20.57 -17.74 44.81
N ILE A 26 21.88 -17.55 44.94
CA ILE A 26 22.69 -16.86 43.91
C ILE A 26 22.76 -17.69 42.63
N VAL A 27 23.01 -19.00 42.72
CA VAL A 27 23.06 -19.88 41.54
C VAL A 27 21.70 -19.96 40.86
N TYR A 28 20.62 -20.10 41.63
CA TYR A 28 19.27 -20.16 41.12
C TYR A 28 18.86 -18.83 40.47
N SER A 29 19.15 -17.69 41.09
CA SER A 29 18.85 -16.37 40.52
C SER A 29 19.62 -16.10 39.23
N ARG A 30 20.89 -16.52 39.13
CA ARG A 30 21.67 -16.44 37.89
C ARG A 30 21.08 -17.31 36.77
N ARG A 31 20.67 -18.55 37.08
CA ARG A 31 20.01 -19.43 36.10
C ARG A 31 18.66 -18.86 35.66
N SER A 32 17.87 -18.35 36.60
CA SER A 32 16.59 -17.71 36.29
C SER A 32 16.80 -16.47 35.42
N ALA A 33 17.80 -15.64 35.72
CA ALA A 33 18.11 -14.44 34.92
C ALA A 33 18.57 -14.79 33.51
N ALA A 34 19.34 -15.88 33.33
CA ALA A 34 19.70 -16.39 32.02
C ALA A 34 18.46 -16.85 31.23
N ALA A 35 17.61 -17.67 31.84
CA ALA A 35 16.36 -18.14 31.21
C ALA A 35 15.40 -16.98 30.85
N SER A 36 15.32 -15.93 31.67
CA SER A 36 14.53 -14.74 31.37
C SER A 36 15.11 -13.93 30.20
N ARG A 37 16.44 -13.87 30.06
CA ARG A 37 17.09 -13.21 28.92
C ARG A 37 16.84 -13.98 27.63
N ASP A 38 17.03 -15.29 27.65
CA ASP A 38 16.77 -16.16 26.49
C ASP A 38 15.30 -16.05 26.05
N SER A 39 14.37 -16.03 27.01
CA SER A 39 12.94 -15.84 26.74
C SER A 39 12.63 -14.45 26.16
N ALA A 40 13.31 -13.41 26.64
CA ALA A 40 13.13 -12.05 26.14
C ALA A 40 13.68 -11.89 24.72
N ASP A 41 14.83 -12.50 24.42
CA ASP A 41 15.44 -12.47 23.08
C ASP A 41 14.61 -13.27 22.07
N GLU A 42 14.07 -14.43 22.47
CA GLU A 42 13.14 -15.19 21.62
C GLU A 42 11.83 -14.43 21.39
N ALA A 43 11.28 -13.81 22.44
CA ALA A 43 10.09 -12.97 22.30
C ALA A 43 10.33 -11.75 21.38
N ARG A 44 11.54 -11.19 21.36
CA ARG A 44 11.92 -10.11 20.43
C ARG A 44 11.98 -10.63 18.99
N ARG A 45 12.66 -11.74 18.74
CA ARG A 45 12.73 -12.36 17.40
C ARG A 45 11.34 -12.71 16.86
N LEU A 46 10.47 -13.29 17.67
CA LEU A 46 9.09 -13.61 17.27
C LEU A 46 8.28 -12.34 16.96
N ARG A 47 8.49 -11.25 17.71
CA ARG A 47 7.83 -9.97 17.43
C ARG A 47 8.32 -9.35 16.12
N GLU A 48 9.61 -9.44 15.81
CA GLU A 48 10.19 -8.98 14.55
C GLU A 48 9.60 -9.77 13.38
N ILE A 49 9.62 -11.10 13.43
CA ILE A 49 9.04 -11.97 12.39
C ILE A 49 7.55 -11.65 12.18
N GLU A 50 6.77 -11.49 13.25
CA GLU A 50 5.35 -11.17 13.13
C GLU A 50 5.11 -9.74 12.60
N SER A 51 5.99 -8.79 12.92
CA SER A 51 5.94 -7.43 12.38
C SER A 51 6.20 -7.42 10.88
N ASP A 52 7.21 -8.17 10.44
CA ASP A 52 7.55 -8.31 9.02
C ASP A 52 6.40 -8.98 8.26
N ARG A 53 5.87 -10.10 8.80
CA ARG A 53 4.72 -10.81 8.22
C ARG A 53 3.49 -9.90 8.06
N ARG A 54 3.22 -9.03 9.05
CA ARG A 54 2.13 -8.05 8.98
C ARG A 54 2.37 -7.00 7.92
N THR A 55 3.61 -6.58 7.72
CA THR A 55 3.98 -5.59 6.70
C THR A 55 3.81 -6.18 5.31
N ASP A 56 4.28 -7.41 5.11
CA ASP A 56 4.10 -8.15 3.84
C ASP A 56 2.63 -8.40 3.54
N GLU A 57 1.84 -8.82 4.53
CA GLU A 57 0.41 -9.03 4.36
C GLU A 57 -0.33 -7.72 4.02
N LYS A 58 0.06 -6.59 4.64
CA LYS A 58 -0.47 -5.27 4.29
C LYS A 58 -0.12 -4.87 2.87
N GLN A 59 1.12 -5.12 2.43
CA GLN A 59 1.57 -4.79 1.08
C GLN A 59 0.85 -5.65 0.04
N ARG A 60 0.71 -6.95 0.28
CA ARG A 60 -0.06 -7.86 -0.58
C ARG A 60 -1.51 -7.41 -0.72
N ARG A 61 -2.18 -7.11 0.40
CA ARG A 61 -3.56 -6.58 0.35
C ARG A 61 -3.64 -5.24 -0.39
N HIS A 62 -2.65 -4.37 -0.27
CA HIS A 62 -2.60 -3.11 -1.01
C HIS A 62 -2.49 -3.33 -2.53
N GLU A 63 -1.74 -4.34 -2.96
CA GLU A 63 -1.62 -4.72 -4.37
C GLU A 63 -2.89 -5.38 -4.90
N GLU A 64 -3.53 -6.26 -4.13
CA GLU A 64 -4.84 -6.88 -4.45
C GLU A 64 -5.98 -5.85 -4.59
N LEU A 65 -5.85 -4.70 -3.92
CA LEU A 65 -6.78 -3.58 -4.00
C LEU A 65 -6.46 -2.61 -5.15
N ALA A 66 -5.31 -2.74 -5.80
CA ALA A 66 -4.92 -1.84 -6.86
C ALA A 66 -5.84 -2.00 -8.09
N PRO A 67 -6.10 -0.90 -8.83
CA PRO A 67 -6.85 -0.99 -10.06
C PRO A 67 -6.08 -1.77 -11.12
N GLU A 68 -6.76 -2.73 -11.72
CA GLU A 68 -6.33 -3.43 -12.93
C GLU A 68 -6.71 -2.56 -14.13
N LEU A 69 -5.72 -2.10 -14.88
CA LEU A 69 -5.90 -1.39 -16.15
C LEU A 69 -5.26 -2.19 -17.27
N PRO A 70 -5.78 -2.10 -18.50
CA PRO A 70 -5.08 -2.68 -19.64
C PRO A 70 -3.73 -1.97 -19.83
N PRO A 71 -2.71 -2.67 -20.35
CA PRO A 71 -1.41 -2.06 -20.64
C PRO A 71 -1.49 -0.99 -21.74
N GLU A 72 -2.54 -1.06 -22.58
CA GLU A 72 -2.80 -0.20 -23.72
C GLU A 72 -4.27 0.20 -23.73
N ILE A 73 -4.55 1.45 -24.11
CA ILE A 73 -5.89 1.96 -24.37
C ILE A 73 -5.98 2.26 -25.86
N GLU A 74 -6.95 1.60 -26.49
CA GLU A 74 -7.40 1.88 -27.84
C GLU A 74 -8.11 3.24 -27.85
N ALA A 75 -7.51 4.18 -28.58
CA ALA A 75 -8.08 5.49 -28.82
C ALA A 75 -9.00 5.41 -30.03
N VAL A 76 -10.30 5.52 -29.77
CA VAL A 76 -11.35 5.48 -30.80
C VAL A 76 -11.75 6.90 -31.16
N VAL A 77 -11.93 7.17 -32.45
CA VAL A 77 -12.43 8.45 -32.93
C VAL A 77 -13.92 8.54 -32.62
N GLY A 78 -14.31 9.56 -31.86
CA GLY A 78 -15.71 9.81 -31.50
C GLY A 78 -16.17 11.24 -31.81
N GLY A 79 -17.48 11.45 -31.72
CA GLY A 79 -18.12 12.75 -31.95
C GLY A 79 -18.36 13.08 -33.42
N ALA A 80 -18.78 14.33 -33.70
CA ALA A 80 -19.03 14.82 -35.05
C ALA A 80 -17.73 15.15 -35.79
N TRP A 81 -16.84 14.17 -35.96
CA TRP A 81 -15.52 14.33 -36.56
C TRP A 81 -15.57 14.82 -38.01
N GLN A 82 -16.64 14.47 -38.74
CA GLN A 82 -16.94 14.96 -40.09
C GLN A 82 -17.09 16.50 -40.14
N LEU A 83 -17.48 17.12 -39.02
CA LEU A 83 -17.62 18.57 -38.86
C LEU A 83 -16.38 19.21 -38.21
N GLY A 84 -15.30 18.45 -38.01
CA GLY A 84 -14.08 18.94 -37.36
C GLY A 84 -14.16 19.05 -35.83
N MET A 85 -15.21 18.50 -35.21
CA MET A 85 -15.42 18.51 -33.76
C MET A 85 -15.22 17.11 -33.13
N GLY A 86 -14.35 16.31 -33.73
CA GLY A 86 -14.04 14.97 -33.21
C GLY A 86 -13.11 15.03 -32.00
N ALA A 87 -13.03 13.92 -31.27
CA ALA A 87 -12.01 13.70 -30.26
C ALA A 87 -11.54 12.24 -30.30
N LEU A 88 -10.35 12.00 -29.78
CA LEU A 88 -9.91 10.66 -29.42
C LEU A 88 -10.45 10.32 -28.04
N TYR A 89 -11.10 9.18 -27.93
CA TYR A 89 -11.67 8.69 -26.69
C TYR A 89 -10.98 7.41 -26.24
N GLY A 90 -10.67 7.34 -24.95
CA GLY A 90 -10.23 6.12 -24.30
C GLY A 90 -11.35 5.55 -23.44
N THR A 91 -11.32 4.24 -23.20
CA THR A 91 -12.24 3.57 -22.27
C THR A 91 -11.44 2.79 -21.23
N ILE A 92 -11.79 2.94 -19.96
CA ILE A 92 -11.28 2.10 -18.88
C ILE A 92 -12.41 1.44 -18.12
N ARG A 93 -12.12 0.30 -17.49
CA ARG A 93 -13.02 -0.39 -16.57
C ARG A 93 -12.21 -0.85 -15.37
N VAL A 94 -12.74 -0.64 -14.17
CA VAL A 94 -12.08 -0.99 -12.91
C VAL A 94 -12.98 -1.92 -12.10
N ARG A 95 -12.38 -2.79 -11.28
CA ARG A 95 -13.11 -3.82 -10.51
C ARG A 95 -13.82 -3.28 -9.26
N ARG A 96 -13.41 -2.11 -8.77
CA ARG A 96 -13.95 -1.42 -7.60
C ARG A 96 -14.13 0.04 -7.93
N SER A 97 -14.89 0.76 -7.11
CA SER A 97 -14.99 2.21 -7.27
C SER A 97 -13.72 2.88 -6.78
N TYR A 98 -13.18 3.83 -7.56
CA TYR A 98 -11.99 4.59 -7.19
C TYR A 98 -12.21 6.07 -7.45
N ARG A 99 -11.63 6.93 -6.61
CA ARG A 99 -11.38 8.31 -7.03
C ARG A 99 -10.24 8.31 -8.05
N VAL A 100 -10.39 9.09 -9.12
CA VAL A 100 -9.42 9.08 -10.23
C VAL A 100 -9.03 10.47 -10.68
N ARG A 101 -7.77 10.60 -11.08
CA ARG A 101 -7.30 11.65 -11.98
C ARG A 101 -6.45 11.04 -13.06
N ALA A 102 -6.39 11.69 -14.22
CA ALA A 102 -5.48 11.27 -15.27
C ALA A 102 -4.79 12.46 -15.92
N TYR A 103 -3.60 12.19 -16.43
CA TYR A 103 -2.79 13.15 -17.17
C TYR A 103 -2.31 12.49 -18.45
N GLY A 104 -2.54 13.14 -19.59
CA GLY A 104 -1.97 12.75 -20.85
C GLY A 104 -0.54 13.24 -20.95
N ARG A 105 0.38 12.37 -21.39
CA ARG A 105 1.78 12.69 -21.61
C ARG A 105 2.06 12.89 -23.09
N ALA A 106 2.52 14.09 -23.44
CA ALA A 106 3.02 14.45 -24.77
C ALA A 106 4.48 14.92 -24.64
N GLY A 107 5.42 14.04 -24.95
CA GLY A 107 6.85 14.25 -24.64
C GLY A 107 7.09 14.39 -23.14
N GLU A 108 7.60 15.54 -22.71
CA GLU A 108 7.84 15.85 -21.29
C GLU A 108 6.70 16.64 -20.62
N SER A 109 5.64 16.96 -21.36
CA SER A 109 4.50 17.69 -20.83
C SER A 109 3.41 16.74 -20.33
N LEU A 110 2.84 17.07 -19.18
CA LEU A 110 1.65 16.41 -18.62
C LEU A 110 0.46 17.37 -18.69
N THR A 111 -0.59 16.96 -19.36
CA THR A 111 -1.83 17.73 -19.50
C THR A 111 -2.95 17.01 -18.75
N PRO A 112 -3.69 17.68 -17.86
CA PRO A 112 -4.78 17.04 -17.15
C PRO A 112 -5.87 16.60 -18.13
N LEU A 113 -6.36 15.37 -17.98
CA LEU A 113 -7.50 14.85 -18.72
C LEU A 113 -8.79 15.08 -17.94
N SER A 114 -9.89 15.33 -18.64
CA SER A 114 -11.20 15.48 -18.03
C SER A 114 -11.80 14.10 -17.76
N LEU A 115 -11.85 13.72 -16.49
CA LEU A 115 -12.52 12.52 -15.99
C LEU A 115 -13.47 12.92 -14.85
N PRO A 116 -14.53 12.15 -14.58
CA PRO A 116 -15.25 12.26 -13.32
C PRO A 116 -14.30 12.04 -12.15
N SER A 117 -14.62 12.62 -10.99
CA SER A 117 -13.83 12.44 -9.77
C SER A 117 -13.83 10.99 -9.26
N ILE A 118 -14.83 10.19 -9.67
CA ILE A 118 -15.00 8.79 -9.29
C ILE A 118 -15.24 7.95 -10.55
N VAL A 119 -14.58 6.79 -10.64
CA VAL A 119 -14.93 5.72 -11.58
C VAL A 119 -15.70 4.66 -10.82
N PRO A 120 -16.96 4.37 -11.17
CA PRO A 120 -17.72 3.31 -10.53
C PRO A 120 -17.21 1.92 -10.90
N ALA A 121 -17.36 0.97 -9.98
CA ALA A 121 -16.99 -0.42 -10.19
C ALA A 121 -17.75 -1.06 -11.37
N GLY A 122 -17.03 -1.78 -12.23
CA GLY A 122 -17.63 -2.64 -13.25
C GLY A 122 -18.22 -1.93 -14.48
N GLU A 123 -18.26 -0.60 -14.50
CA GLU A 123 -18.78 0.18 -15.62
C GLU A 123 -17.65 0.67 -16.53
N PRO A 124 -17.82 0.64 -17.86
CA PRO A 124 -16.87 1.26 -18.77
C PRO A 124 -17.00 2.79 -18.65
N LEU A 125 -15.88 3.45 -18.33
CA LEU A 125 -15.77 4.90 -18.34
C LEU A 125 -15.06 5.33 -19.61
N GLN A 126 -15.80 6.04 -20.48
CA GLN A 126 -15.23 6.73 -21.62
C GLN A 126 -14.75 8.13 -21.22
N PHE A 127 -13.58 8.55 -21.70
CA PHE A 127 -13.03 9.88 -21.45
C PHE A 127 -12.28 10.39 -22.68
N VAL A 128 -12.14 11.72 -22.78
CA VAL A 128 -11.43 12.36 -23.89
C VAL A 128 -9.92 12.30 -23.64
N ILE A 129 -9.17 11.80 -24.61
CA ILE A 129 -7.71 11.80 -24.63
C ILE A 129 -7.23 13.15 -25.18
N GLU A 130 -7.58 13.45 -26.43
CA GLU A 130 -7.25 14.73 -27.06
C GLU A 130 -8.26 15.11 -28.16
N PRO A 131 -8.35 16.39 -28.54
CA PRO A 131 -9.16 16.82 -29.68
C PRO A 131 -8.68 16.20 -30.99
N TRP A 132 -9.61 15.92 -31.90
CA TRP A 132 -9.28 15.44 -33.24
C TRP A 132 -8.73 16.60 -34.09
N THR A 133 -7.48 16.50 -34.51
CA THR A 133 -6.78 17.56 -35.25
C THR A 133 -6.69 17.26 -36.74
N SER A 134 -6.31 18.26 -37.55
CA SER A 134 -6.00 18.04 -38.97
C SER A 134 -4.84 17.07 -39.18
N ALA A 135 -3.84 17.08 -38.30
CA ALA A 135 -2.70 16.17 -38.36
C ALA A 135 -3.15 14.70 -38.22
N LEU A 136 -4.02 14.42 -37.24
CA LEU A 136 -4.61 13.09 -37.04
C LEU A 136 -5.41 12.63 -38.27
N ARG A 137 -6.18 13.54 -38.88
CA ARG A 137 -6.99 13.25 -40.08
C ARG A 137 -6.15 12.85 -41.30
N THR A 138 -4.92 13.34 -41.39
CA THR A 138 -4.00 13.00 -42.49
C THR A 138 -3.10 11.80 -42.17
N GLY A 139 -3.46 10.98 -41.17
CA GLY A 139 -2.68 9.81 -40.76
C GLY A 139 -1.53 10.13 -39.81
N GLY A 140 -1.53 11.31 -39.19
CA GLY A 140 -0.62 11.63 -38.09
C GLY A 140 -0.94 10.82 -36.84
N GLU A 141 0.04 10.66 -35.96
CA GLU A 141 -0.14 9.93 -34.71
C GLU A 141 -0.71 10.83 -33.59
N PRO A 142 -1.36 10.24 -32.56
CA PRO A 142 -1.76 10.93 -31.34
C PRO A 142 -0.59 11.69 -30.70
N SER A 143 -0.84 12.92 -30.22
CA SER A 143 0.17 13.68 -29.49
C SER A 143 0.39 13.11 -28.08
N ILE A 144 -0.67 12.57 -27.49
CA ILE A 144 -0.64 11.89 -26.19
C ILE A 144 -0.31 10.42 -26.42
N LYS A 145 0.87 9.99 -25.95
CA LYS A 145 1.37 8.61 -26.13
C LYS A 145 1.12 7.72 -24.92
N GLU A 146 0.96 8.32 -23.75
CA GLU A 146 0.82 7.63 -22.47
C GLU A 146 -0.14 8.42 -21.58
N ILE A 147 -0.91 7.71 -20.77
CA ILE A 147 -1.80 8.27 -19.78
C ILE A 147 -1.33 7.81 -18.41
N LEU A 148 -1.05 8.77 -17.53
CA LEU A 148 -0.78 8.53 -16.12
C LEU A 148 -2.09 8.64 -15.34
N PHE A 149 -2.63 7.51 -14.90
CA PHE A 149 -3.74 7.45 -13.98
C PHE A 149 -3.24 7.46 -12.53
N LYS A 150 -3.92 8.26 -11.72
CA LYS A 150 -3.76 8.32 -10.27
C LYS A 150 -5.07 7.89 -9.61
N PHE A 151 -4.98 6.95 -8.69
CA PHE A 151 -6.14 6.39 -8.01
C PHE A 151 -6.05 6.53 -6.50
N TRP A 152 -7.21 6.66 -5.88
CA TRP A 152 -7.39 6.64 -4.44
C TRP A 152 -8.64 5.83 -4.07
N PRO A 153 -8.70 5.27 -2.85
CA PRO A 153 -9.94 4.73 -2.32
C PRO A 153 -11.05 5.81 -2.28
N PRO A 154 -12.33 5.41 -2.32
CA PRO A 154 -13.43 6.32 -2.08
C PRO A 154 -13.41 6.82 -0.62
N VAL A 155 -13.90 8.04 -0.41
CA VAL A 155 -14.00 8.68 0.90
C VAL A 155 -15.43 8.58 1.43
N GLU A 156 -15.56 7.95 2.59
CA GLU A 156 -16.84 7.79 3.29
C GLU A 156 -17.53 9.15 3.54
N GLY A 157 -18.82 9.24 3.22
CA GLY A 157 -19.62 10.46 3.41
C GLY A 157 -19.40 11.56 2.37
N VAL A 158 -18.38 11.44 1.51
CA VAL A 158 -18.14 12.36 0.37
C VAL A 158 -18.57 11.69 -0.94
N ASP A 159 -18.17 10.44 -1.13
CA ASP A 159 -18.42 9.69 -2.36
C ASP A 159 -19.69 8.84 -2.22
N HIS A 160 -20.52 8.82 -3.26
CA HIS A 160 -21.70 7.96 -3.32
C HIS A 160 -21.32 6.60 -3.90
N GLY A 161 -21.67 5.50 -3.21
CA GLY A 161 -21.49 4.13 -3.73
C GLY A 161 -20.79 3.18 -2.77
N GLU A 162 -20.06 2.20 -3.32
CA GLU A 162 -19.24 1.25 -2.56
C GLU A 162 -18.14 1.99 -1.79
N VAL A 163 -18.19 1.94 -0.46
CA VAL A 163 -17.16 2.50 0.42
C VAL A 163 -16.21 1.38 0.84
N TRP A 164 -14.92 1.58 0.61
CA TRP A 164 -13.86 0.69 1.06
C TRP A 164 -12.59 1.50 1.34
N SER A 165 -11.70 0.93 2.15
CA SER A 165 -10.46 1.60 2.54
C SER A 165 -9.26 0.65 2.41
N CYS A 166 -8.07 1.22 2.20
CA CYS A 166 -6.82 0.46 2.21
C CYS A 166 -6.09 0.69 3.54
N GLY A 167 -5.85 -0.40 4.30
CA GLY A 167 -5.19 -0.35 5.60
C GLY A 167 -3.66 -0.14 5.57
N CYS A 168 -3.10 0.34 4.45
CA CYS A 168 -1.66 0.52 4.28
C CYS A 168 -1.13 1.85 4.84
N GLY A 169 -2.02 2.80 5.18
CA GLY A 169 -1.65 4.12 5.70
C GLY A 169 -1.16 5.14 4.65
N ARG A 170 -1.22 4.80 3.36
CA ARG A 170 -1.01 5.77 2.27
C ARG A 170 -2.20 6.74 2.16
N PRO A 171 -2.03 7.92 1.54
CA PRO A 171 -3.08 8.95 1.45
C PRO A 171 -4.41 8.42 0.93
N GLY A 172 -5.52 8.83 1.56
CA GLY A 172 -6.89 8.43 1.20
C GLY A 172 -7.47 9.19 0.01
N GLY A 173 -6.78 10.23 -0.45
CA GLY A 173 -7.19 11.01 -1.62
C GLY A 173 -8.10 12.16 -1.31
N GLU A 174 -8.14 12.62 -0.05
CA GLU A 174 -9.00 13.69 0.45
C GLU A 174 -9.02 14.91 -0.50
N THR A 175 -7.85 15.32 -1.00
CA THR A 175 -7.69 16.45 -1.92
C THR A 175 -7.49 16.08 -3.39
N MET A 176 -7.14 14.83 -3.72
CA MET A 176 -6.72 14.35 -5.07
C MET A 176 -5.55 15.13 -5.74
N GLU A 177 -5.00 16.17 -5.10
CA GLU A 177 -3.83 16.92 -5.59
C GLU A 177 -2.49 16.31 -5.12
N GLY A 178 -2.55 15.44 -4.11
CA GLY A 178 -1.36 14.86 -3.48
C GLY A 178 -0.79 13.63 -4.19
N PRO A 179 0.13 12.91 -3.51
CA PRO A 179 0.60 11.61 -3.96
C PRO A 179 -0.58 10.66 -4.19
N ALA A 180 -0.53 9.93 -5.31
CA ALA A 180 -1.55 8.93 -5.58
C ALA A 180 -1.44 7.77 -4.59
N HIS A 181 -2.56 7.11 -4.30
CA HIS A 181 -2.52 5.86 -3.57
C HIS A 181 -1.97 4.73 -4.47
N TRP A 182 -2.39 4.72 -5.74
CA TRP A 182 -1.80 3.95 -6.83
C TRP A 182 -1.59 4.80 -8.07
N GLU A 183 -0.47 4.57 -8.75
CA GLU A 183 -0.20 5.14 -10.08
C GLU A 183 -0.15 4.02 -11.12
N ARG A 184 -0.73 4.29 -12.30
CA ARG A 184 -0.71 3.39 -13.45
C ARG A 184 -0.43 4.18 -14.70
N ARG A 185 0.44 3.64 -15.54
CA ARG A 185 0.75 4.21 -16.86
C ARG A 185 0.21 3.28 -17.92
N VAL A 186 -0.49 3.85 -18.88
CA VAL A 186 -1.14 3.10 -19.96
C VAL A 186 -0.78 3.75 -21.27
N ARG A 187 -0.33 2.96 -22.25
CA ARG A 187 0.01 3.49 -23.58
C ARG A 187 -1.26 3.76 -24.37
N VAL A 188 -1.23 4.78 -25.22
CA VAL A 188 -2.32 5.08 -26.16
C VAL A 188 -1.95 4.51 -27.51
N ILE A 189 -2.83 3.68 -28.06
CA ILE A 189 -2.73 3.18 -29.43
C ILE A 189 -3.92 3.71 -30.23
N LEU A 190 -3.69 4.17 -31.46
CA LEU A 190 -4.78 4.61 -32.31
C LEU A 190 -5.44 3.37 -32.91
N ASP A 191 -6.75 3.22 -32.73
CA ASP A 191 -7.49 2.18 -33.43
C ASP A 191 -7.70 2.62 -34.88
N THR A 192 -6.94 2.01 -35.78
CA THR A 192 -7.14 2.15 -37.22
C THR A 192 -7.97 0.97 -37.66
N GLU A 193 -9.30 1.11 -37.66
CA GLU A 193 -10.19 0.12 -38.26
C GLU A 193 -9.72 -0.15 -39.71
N ASP A 194 -9.31 -1.39 -39.99
CA ASP A 194 -9.01 -1.93 -41.33
C ASP A 194 -10.30 -2.18 -42.14
#